data_AF-A0A7S1S756-F1
#
_entry.id   AF-A0A7S1S756-F1
#
_cell.length_a   1.000
_cell.length_b   1.000
_cell.length_c   1.000
_cell.angle_alpha   90.00
_cell.angle_beta   90.00
_cell.angle_gamma   90.00
#
_symmetry.space_group_name_H-M   'P 1'
#
loop_
_entity.id
_entity.type
_entity.pdbx_description
1 polymer ?
#
loop_
_entity_poly.entity_id
_entity_poly.type
_entity_poly.pdbx_seq_one_letter_code
_entity_poly.pdbx_strand_id
1 'polypeptide(L)'
;EQLPVGSNSFFRQLDYVIATAANEEFRRLYELTDVGLYAAMKDMIFARYRAVAEMWGAVLVKSSREKRMNVMVETSGRDPGMFRYLDHFFPDEKYNKLALHFNINDIGFAER
;
A
#
# COMPACT_ATOMS: atom_id res chain seq x y z
N GLU A 1 10.32 -16.66 -19.60
CA GLU A 1 9.23 -15.79 -19.14
C GLU A 1 9.82 -14.48 -18.61
N GLN A 2 9.14 -13.34 -18.79
CA GLN A 2 9.58 -12.09 -18.17
C GLN A 2 9.26 -12.16 -16.67
N LEU A 3 10.30 -12.14 -15.84
CA LEU A 3 10.14 -12.10 -14.38
C LEU A 3 9.42 -10.82 -13.95
N PRO A 4 8.68 -10.83 -12.84
CA PRO A 4 8.09 -9.63 -12.27
C PRO A 4 9.17 -8.61 -11.92
N VAL A 5 9.01 -7.40 -12.44
CA VAL A 5 9.84 -6.22 -12.18
C VAL A 5 8.95 -5.00 -11.96
N GLY A 6 9.57 -3.91 -11.49
CA GLY A 6 8.96 -2.58 -11.33
C GLY A 6 8.06 -2.12 -12.49
N SER A 7 8.47 -2.41 -13.73
CA SER A 7 7.80 -1.91 -14.93
C SER A 7 6.67 -2.81 -15.45
N ASN A 8 6.55 -4.05 -15.00
CA ASN A 8 5.57 -5.02 -15.50
C ASN A 8 4.69 -5.65 -14.40
N SER A 9 4.75 -5.09 -13.18
CA SER A 9 3.96 -5.53 -12.03
C SER A 9 3.03 -4.42 -11.56
N PHE A 10 1.85 -4.79 -11.05
CA PHE A 10 1.01 -3.85 -10.31
C PHE A 10 1.52 -3.75 -8.87
N PHE A 11 1.69 -2.52 -8.38
CA PHE A 11 2.14 -2.22 -7.03
C PHE A 11 0.96 -1.75 -6.18
N ARG A 12 0.53 -2.59 -5.23
CA ARG A 12 -0.45 -2.16 -4.22
C ARG A 12 0.28 -1.47 -3.07
N GLN A 13 0.38 -0.15 -3.16
CA GLN A 13 0.92 0.69 -2.09
C GLN A 13 -0.20 1.60 -1.55
N LEU A 14 -0.77 1.22 -0.39
CA LEU A 14 -1.91 1.95 0.18
C LEU A 14 -1.58 3.40 0.52
N ASP A 15 -0.35 3.67 0.93
CA ASP A 15 0.11 5.03 1.21
C ASP A 15 0.07 5.92 -0.03
N TYR A 16 0.40 5.37 -1.20
CA TYR A 16 0.27 6.09 -2.48
C TYR A 16 -1.20 6.42 -2.80
N VAL A 17 -2.11 5.47 -2.56
CA VAL A 17 -3.55 5.69 -2.74
C VAL A 17 -4.06 6.75 -1.77
N ILE A 18 -3.67 6.69 -0.51
CA ILE A 18 -4.02 7.69 0.52
C ILE A 18 -3.49 9.07 0.12
N ALA A 19 -2.21 9.17 -0.23
CA ALA A 19 -1.58 10.43 -0.62
C ALA A 19 -2.26 11.06 -1.84
N THR A 20 -2.70 10.23 -2.79
CA THR A 20 -3.45 10.70 -3.97
C THR A 20 -4.85 11.15 -3.61
N ALA A 21 -5.58 10.38 -2.80
CA ALA A 21 -6.97 10.67 -2.44
C ALA A 21 -7.13 11.83 -1.45
N ALA A 22 -6.12 12.06 -0.62
CA ALA A 22 -6.11 13.08 0.44
C ALA A 22 -5.17 14.26 0.13
N ASN A 23 -4.83 14.46 -1.14
CA ASN A 23 -3.81 15.41 -1.55
C ASN A 23 -4.09 16.84 -1.06
N GLU A 24 -5.34 17.30 -1.16
CA GLU A 24 -5.76 18.63 -0.72
C GLU A 24 -5.75 18.75 0.80
N GLU A 25 -6.12 17.70 1.53
CA GLU A 25 -6.03 17.68 2.98
C GLU A 25 -4.59 17.70 3.47
N PHE A 26 -3.68 16.96 2.82
CA PHE A 26 -2.26 17.02 3.15
C PHE A 26 -1.68 18.40 2.82
N ARG A 27 -2.08 19.03 1.71
CA ARG A 27 -1.67 20.40 1.40
C ARG A 27 -2.03 21.36 2.54
N ARG A 28 -3.28 21.30 3.03
CA ARG A 28 -3.74 22.10 4.18
C ARG A 28 -3.03 21.73 5.47
N LEU A 29 -2.76 20.44 5.69
CA LEU A 29 -2.03 19.95 6.86
C LEU A 29 -0.64 20.59 6.95
N TYR A 30 0.06 20.71 5.82
CA TYR A 30 1.41 21.29 5.77
C TYR A 30 1.45 22.81 5.97
N GLU A 31 0.30 23.50 5.91
CA GLU A 31 0.19 24.93 6.23
C GLU A 31 0.11 25.18 7.75
N LEU A 32 -0.08 24.13 8.57
CA LEU A 32 -0.23 24.25 10.02
C LEU A 32 1.13 24.34 10.73
N THR A 33 1.25 25.31 11.63
CA THR A 33 2.43 25.48 12.49
C THR A 33 2.24 24.90 13.90
N ASP A 34 1.00 24.74 14.34
CA ASP A 34 0.69 24.13 15.63
C ASP A 34 0.85 22.61 15.57
N VAL A 35 1.77 22.08 16.36
CA VAL A 35 2.14 20.65 16.35
C VAL A 35 0.98 19.76 16.83
N GLY A 36 0.18 20.22 17.79
CA GLY A 36 -0.95 19.45 18.32
C GLY A 36 -2.07 19.32 17.30
N LEU A 37 -2.43 20.44 16.67
CA LEU A 37 -3.41 20.48 15.60
C LEU A 37 -2.94 19.72 14.36
N TYR A 38 -1.66 19.83 14.01
CA TYR A 38 -1.05 19.03 12.95
C TYR A 38 -1.21 17.54 13.21
N ALA A 39 -0.82 17.07 14.41
CA ALA A 39 -0.93 15.66 14.75
C ALA A 39 -2.38 15.17 14.70
N ALA A 40 -3.32 15.92 15.27
CA ALA A 40 -4.74 15.57 15.27
C ALA A 40 -5.33 15.55 13.85
N MET A 41 -5.03 16.54 13.01
CA MET A 41 -5.50 16.57 11.62
C MET A 41 -4.91 15.44 10.79
N LYS A 42 -3.62 15.13 10.98
CA LYS A 42 -2.98 13.99 10.33
C LYS A 42 -3.73 12.70 10.66
N ASP A 43 -3.99 12.44 11.95
CA ASP A 43 -4.67 11.22 12.37
C ASP A 43 -6.10 11.12 11.80
N MET A 44 -6.83 12.24 11.72
CA MET A 44 -8.15 12.28 11.08
C MET A 44 -8.08 11.98 9.58
N ILE A 45 -7.11 12.53 8.86
CA ILE A 45 -6.88 12.25 7.43
C ILE A 45 -6.63 10.75 7.24
N PHE A 46 -5.70 10.17 8.01
CA PHE A 46 -5.40 8.74 7.93
C PHE A 46 -6.63 7.89 8.27
N ALA A 47 -7.36 8.21 9.34
CA ALA A 47 -8.57 7.47 9.71
C ALA A 47 -9.62 7.48 8.59
N ARG A 48 -9.85 8.65 7.97
CA ARG A 48 -10.82 8.81 6.89
C ARG A 48 -10.42 8.05 5.63
N TYR A 49 -9.17 8.22 5.19
CA TYR A 49 -8.73 7.71 3.90
C TYR A 49 -8.22 6.27 3.94
N ARG A 50 -7.91 5.73 5.12
CA ARG A 50 -7.52 4.32 5.27
C ARG A 50 -8.59 3.37 4.76
N ALA A 51 -9.85 3.53 5.19
CA ALA A 51 -10.93 2.65 4.73
C ALA A 51 -11.13 2.74 3.21
N VAL A 52 -11.05 3.95 2.65
CA VAL A 52 -11.13 4.18 1.21
C VAL A 52 -9.99 3.49 0.47
N ALA A 53 -8.75 3.68 0.93
CA ALA A 53 -7.58 3.06 0.32
C ALA A 53 -7.64 1.52 0.38
N GLU A 54 -8.12 0.95 1.48
CA GLU A 54 -8.31 -0.50 1.60
C GLU A 54 -9.34 -1.02 0.58
N MET A 55 -10.47 -0.33 0.43
CA MET A 55 -11.51 -0.68 -0.56
C MET A 55 -10.96 -0.59 -1.98
N TRP A 56 -10.28 0.51 -2.33
CA TRP A 56 -9.64 0.67 -3.64
C TRP A 56 -8.58 -0.39 -3.89
N GLY A 57 -7.73 -0.67 -2.89
CA GLY A 57 -6.72 -1.72 -2.96
C GLY A 57 -7.34 -3.09 -3.23
N ALA A 58 -8.47 -3.42 -2.59
CA ALA A 58 -9.18 -4.67 -2.84
C ALA A 58 -9.75 -4.75 -4.27
N VAL A 59 -10.31 -3.65 -4.79
CA VAL A 59 -10.82 -3.59 -6.18
C VAL A 59 -9.68 -3.77 -7.19
N LEU A 60 -8.56 -3.07 -7.00
CA LEU A 60 -7.40 -3.14 -7.90
C LEU A 60 -6.77 -4.54 -7.90
N VAL A 61 -6.68 -5.19 -6.74
CA VAL A 61 -6.22 -6.56 -6.62
C VAL A 61 -7.16 -7.53 -7.36
N LYS A 62 -8.49 -7.39 -7.20
CA LYS A 62 -9.46 -8.21 -7.94
C LYS A 62 -9.28 -8.06 -9.45
N SER A 63 -9.15 -6.83 -9.95
CA SER A 63 -8.96 -6.58 -11.39
C SER A 63 -7.62 -7.13 -11.90
N SER A 64 -6.54 -6.98 -11.13
CA SER A 64 -5.23 -7.54 -11.45
C SER A 64 -5.28 -9.07 -11.55
N ARG A 65 -6.09 -9.69 -10.67
CA ARG A 65 -6.32 -11.14 -10.68
C ARG A 65 -7.03 -11.61 -11.94
N GLU A 66 -8.09 -10.92 -12.35
CA GLU A 66 -8.82 -11.23 -13.58
C GLU A 66 -7.93 -11.17 -14.82
N LYS A 67 -6.96 -10.25 -14.82
CA LYS A 67 -5.97 -10.07 -15.89
C LYS A 67 -4.73 -10.95 -15.76
N ARG A 68 -4.63 -11.79 -14.72
CA ARG A 68 -3.46 -12.64 -14.42
C ARG A 68 -2.13 -11.86 -14.38
N MET A 69 -2.18 -10.66 -13.82
CA MET A 69 -0.99 -9.81 -13.72
C MET A 69 -0.05 -10.29 -12.61
N ASN A 70 1.24 -9.98 -12.77
CA ASN A 70 2.19 -9.97 -11.67
C ASN A 70 1.79 -8.85 -10.69
N VAL A 71 1.71 -9.17 -9.39
CA VAL A 71 1.33 -8.22 -8.35
C VAL A 71 2.35 -8.23 -7.23
N MET A 72 2.83 -7.05 -6.86
CA MET A 72 3.58 -6.83 -5.63
C MET A 72 2.65 -6.17 -4.61
N VAL A 73 2.46 -6.85 -3.48
CA VAL A 73 1.63 -6.36 -2.37
C VAL A 73 2.53 -6.11 -1.18
N GLU A 74 2.62 -4.84 -0.78
CA GLU A 74 3.24 -4.48 0.49
C GLU A 74 2.20 -4.59 1.62
N THR A 75 2.63 -5.16 2.74
CA THR A 75 1.83 -5.27 3.95
C THR A 75 2.72 -4.90 5.14
N SER A 76 2.11 -4.42 6.22
CA SER A 76 2.87 -3.96 7.40
C SER A 76 3.67 -5.06 8.11
N GLY A 77 3.42 -6.36 7.82
CA GLY A 77 4.10 -7.47 8.49
C GLY A 77 3.70 -7.69 9.96
N ARG A 78 2.84 -6.84 10.53
CA ARG A 78 2.55 -6.82 11.99
C ARG A 78 1.35 -7.66 12.41
N ASP A 79 0.47 -8.01 11.47
CA ASP A 79 -0.79 -8.71 11.76
C ASP A 79 -0.86 -10.03 10.98
N PRO A 80 -0.96 -11.20 11.65
CA PRO A 80 -1.18 -12.49 10.99
C PRO A 80 -2.39 -12.54 10.05
N GLY A 81 -3.40 -11.69 10.28
CA GLY A 81 -4.56 -11.53 9.40
C GLY A 81 -4.19 -11.14 7.96
N MET A 82 -3.02 -10.52 7.75
CA MET A 82 -2.55 -10.16 6.41
C MET A 82 -2.31 -11.39 5.51
N PHE A 83 -1.89 -12.53 6.08
CA PHE A 83 -1.71 -13.76 5.31
C PHE A 83 -3.05 -14.26 4.79
N ARG A 84 -4.10 -14.24 5.63
CA ARG A 84 -5.47 -14.59 5.21
C ARG A 84 -5.99 -13.66 4.13
N TYR A 85 -5.67 -12.36 4.20
CA TYR A 85 -5.98 -11.41 3.13
C TYR A 85 -5.30 -11.81 1.82
N LEU A 86 -3.99 -12.09 1.84
CA LEU A 86 -3.25 -12.51 0.66
C LEU A 86 -3.81 -13.81 0.09
N ASP A 87 -4.10 -14.81 0.92
CA ASP A 87 -4.67 -16.09 0.46
C ASP A 87 -6.07 -15.94 -0.13
N HIS A 88 -6.88 -15.03 0.41
CA HIS A 88 -8.20 -14.73 -0.15
C HIS A 88 -8.12 -14.17 -1.58
N PHE A 89 -7.16 -13.27 -1.83
CA PHE A 89 -7.02 -12.63 -3.15
C PHE A 89 -6.17 -13.43 -4.13
N PHE A 90 -5.18 -14.17 -3.65
CA PHE A 90 -4.19 -14.91 -4.43
C PHE A 90 -4.15 -16.38 -3.97
N PRO A 91 -5.11 -17.20 -4.41
CA PRO A 91 -5.20 -18.59 -3.98
C PRO A 91 -4.15 -19.46 -4.69
N ASP A 92 -3.66 -20.49 -4.00
CA ASP A 92 -2.49 -21.30 -4.40
C ASP A 92 -2.70 -22.05 -5.73
N GLU A 93 -3.95 -22.34 -6.11
CA GLU A 93 -4.25 -23.05 -7.36
C GLU A 93 -3.99 -22.20 -8.60
N LYS A 94 -3.82 -20.88 -8.43
CA LYS A 94 -3.69 -19.91 -9.53
C LYS A 94 -2.43 -19.07 -9.46
N TYR A 95 -1.79 -18.98 -8.30
CA TYR A 95 -0.68 -18.06 -8.06
C TYR A 95 0.49 -18.74 -7.35
N ASN A 96 1.70 -18.48 -7.85
CA ASN A 96 2.94 -18.74 -7.12
C ASN A 96 3.24 -17.52 -6.25
N LYS A 97 3.28 -17.70 -4.93
CA LYS A 97 3.55 -16.62 -3.96
C LYS A 97 5.00 -16.66 -3.50
N LEU A 98 5.67 -15.51 -3.55
CA LEU A 98 6.98 -15.28 -2.95
C LEU A 98 6.86 -14.23 -1.86
N ALA A 99 7.19 -14.60 -0.62
CA ALA A 99 7.24 -13.66 0.50
C ALA A 99 8.68 -13.15 0.66
N LEU A 100 8.85 -11.83 0.63
CA LEU A 100 10.12 -11.17 0.87
C LEU A 100 10.03 -10.40 2.19
N HIS A 101 10.93 -10.72 3.12
CA HIS A 101 11.12 -9.96 4.35
C HIS A 101 12.47 -9.25 4.27
N PHE A 102 12.47 -7.93 4.27
CA PHE A 102 13.68 -7.12 4.21
C PHE A 102 13.68 -6.08 5.31
N ASN A 103 14.86 -5.80 5.85
CA ASN A 103 15.09 -4.71 6.79
C ASN A 103 15.89 -3.62 6.07
N ILE A 104 15.37 -2.40 6.08
CA ILE A 104 16.12 -1.23 5.62
C ILE A 104 16.98 -0.77 6.80
N ASN A 105 18.24 -1.21 6.81
CA ASN A 105 19.19 -0.86 7.87
C ASN A 105 19.81 0.53 7.69
N ASP A 106 19.78 1.05 6.46
CA ASP A 106 20.38 2.34 6.11
C ASP A 106 19.51 3.03 5.05
N ILE A 107 18.94 4.18 5.43
CA ILE A 107 18.08 4.98 4.56
C ILE A 107 18.88 5.80 3.53
N GLY A 108 20.21 5.92 3.68
CA GLY A 108 21.07 6.61 2.72
C GLY A 108 21.07 5.99 1.33
N PHE A 109 20.65 4.72 1.20
CA PHE A 109 20.44 4.07 -0.09
C PHE A 109 19.19 4.53 -0.83
N ALA A 110 18.27 5.25 -0.17
CA ALA A 110 17.04 5.79 -0.76
C ALA A 110 17.17 7.26 -1.19
N GLU A 111 18.29 7.94 -0.93
CA GLU A 111 18.48 9.38 -1.16
C GLU A 111 18.86 9.76 -2.60
N ARG A 112 18.69 8.86 -3.59
CA ARG A 112 19.09 9.10 -4.99
C ARG A 112 17.92 9.34 -5.92
#